data_AF-A0A3D6BW59-F1
#
_entry.id   AF-A0A3D6BW59-F1
#
_cell.length_a   1.000
_cell.length_b   1.000
_cell.length_c   1.000
_cell.angle_alpha   90.00
_cell.angle_beta   90.00
_cell.angle_gamma   90.00
#
_symmetry.space_group_name_H-M   'P 1'
#
loop_
_entity.id
_entity.type
_entity.pdbx_description
1 polymer ?
#
loop_
_entity_poly.entity_id
_entity_poly.type
_entity_poly.pdbx_seq_one_letter_code
_entity_poly.pdbx_strand_id
1 'polypeptide(L)'
;MKDESPFVNYKNKLCVKVRFLTSDRNPHPKSLQLITYRAFKKRMDNPDNTEKQMRNGSWAGGALVLYSSLSREYKDALTTAFGNPKEEIKKSWFADHYVADREAFDFYVAHRYGANNEHKLDLEKVEEYTYNASVLNTVIHMKNHRKEYARALGFTKLDIWKSLSNDVNAFREVPHTLPNSKDGLRRKASNYAKALNVSKKAAYKSIISGKLQNTNAKKVVDQEQMALLDELISKHTNLDNELISTIYNTVAETMN
;
A
#
# COMPACT_ATOMS: atom_id res chain seq x y z
N MET A 1 -23.58 9.17 -6.09
CA MET A 1 -22.71 10.27 -6.53
C MET A 1 -21.40 10.10 -5.78
N LYS A 2 -20.27 9.94 -6.48
CA LYS A 2 -18.96 9.76 -5.84
C LYS A 2 -18.68 10.97 -4.93
N ASP A 3 -18.21 10.75 -3.71
CA ASP A 3 -17.76 11.81 -2.82
C ASP A 3 -16.56 12.52 -3.45
N GLU A 4 -16.85 13.57 -4.21
CA GLU A 4 -15.83 14.36 -4.87
C GLU A 4 -15.09 15.20 -3.82
N SER A 5 -13.79 14.93 -3.62
CA SER A 5 -12.98 15.74 -2.70
C SER A 5 -12.82 17.18 -3.25
N PRO A 6 -12.89 18.19 -2.37
CA PRO A 6 -12.65 19.59 -2.72
C PRO A 6 -11.18 19.88 -3.09
N PHE A 7 -10.25 19.03 -2.64
CA PHE A 7 -8.82 19.20 -2.82
C PHE A 7 -8.32 18.43 -4.05
N VAL A 8 -7.46 19.08 -4.84
CA VAL A 8 -6.85 18.50 -6.04
C VAL A 8 -5.39 18.92 -6.13
N ASN A 9 -4.52 17.98 -6.49
CA ASN A 9 -3.16 18.31 -6.88
C ASN A 9 -3.10 18.77 -8.34
N TYR A 10 -2.62 19.98 -8.57
CA TYR A 10 -2.36 20.51 -9.90
C TYR A 10 -0.94 21.07 -9.96
N LYS A 11 -0.13 20.58 -10.91
CA LYS A 11 1.29 20.95 -11.06
C LYS A 11 2.09 20.87 -9.74
N ASN A 12 1.90 19.79 -8.98
CA ASN A 12 2.54 19.55 -7.68
C ASN A 12 2.21 20.60 -6.60
N LYS A 13 1.13 21.37 -6.78
CA LYS A 13 0.61 22.33 -5.79
C LYS A 13 -0.81 21.95 -5.40
N LEU A 14 -1.08 21.99 -4.11
CA LEU A 14 -2.40 21.70 -3.56
C LEU A 14 -3.35 22.84 -3.93
N CYS A 15 -4.39 22.50 -4.68
CA CYS A 15 -5.42 23.41 -5.13
C CYS A 15 -6.79 23.01 -4.59
N VAL A 16 -7.68 23.99 -4.47
CA VAL A 16 -9.08 23.81 -4.11
C VAL A 16 -9.94 24.07 -5.34
N LYS A 17 -10.94 23.22 -5.56
CA LYS A 17 -11.97 23.46 -6.57
C LYS A 17 -12.82 24.66 -6.15
N VAL A 18 -12.88 25.67 -7.02
CA VAL A 18 -13.64 26.91 -6.75
C VAL A 18 -15.12 26.64 -6.48
N ARG A 19 -15.69 25.58 -7.08
CA ARG A 19 -17.09 25.16 -6.90
C ARG A 19 -17.47 24.74 -5.48
N PHE A 20 -16.48 24.47 -4.62
CA PHE A 20 -16.72 24.17 -3.20
C PHE A 20 -16.70 25.43 -2.33
N LEU A 21 -16.15 26.54 -2.82
CA LEU A 21 -16.07 27.82 -2.11
C LEU A 21 -17.14 28.83 -2.56
N THR A 22 -17.68 28.65 -3.77
CA THR A 22 -18.55 29.64 -4.41
C THR A 22 -20.03 29.35 -4.20
N SER A 23 -20.83 30.40 -4.01
CA SER A 23 -22.28 30.29 -3.84
C SER A 23 -23.06 30.25 -5.17
N ASP A 24 -22.46 30.78 -6.23
CA ASP A 24 -23.02 30.93 -7.57
C ASP A 24 -22.30 30.07 -8.61
N ARG A 25 -22.92 29.96 -9.79
CA ARG A 25 -22.39 29.25 -10.97
C ARG A 25 -22.02 27.79 -10.71
N ASN A 26 -23.05 26.96 -10.57
CA ASN A 26 -22.98 25.50 -10.41
C ASN A 26 -22.18 25.05 -9.16
N PRO A 27 -22.57 25.49 -7.95
CA PRO A 27 -21.93 25.07 -6.71
C PRO A 27 -22.05 23.56 -6.51
N HIS A 28 -21.04 22.95 -5.89
CA HIS A 28 -21.14 21.55 -5.49
C HIS A 28 -22.18 21.41 -4.34
N PRO A 29 -22.92 20.29 -4.21
CA PRO A 29 -23.92 20.11 -3.14
C PRO A 29 -23.37 20.31 -1.72
N LYS A 30 -22.07 20.05 -1.51
CA LYS A 30 -21.37 20.26 -0.24
C LYS A 30 -20.63 21.61 -0.15
N SER A 31 -20.93 22.60 -1.01
CA SER A 31 -20.19 23.87 -1.02
C SER A 31 -20.40 24.69 0.26
N LEU A 32 -19.34 25.39 0.70
CA LEU A 32 -19.35 26.32 1.83
C LEU A 32 -19.99 27.67 1.52
N GLN A 33 -20.26 27.98 0.25
CA GLN A 33 -20.94 29.22 -0.19
C GLN A 33 -20.34 30.52 0.39
N LEU A 34 -19.01 30.58 0.57
CA LEU A 34 -18.33 31.68 1.27
C LEU A 34 -18.32 32.99 0.48
N ILE A 35 -18.31 32.92 -0.85
CA ILE A 35 -18.17 34.09 -1.73
C ILE A 35 -18.79 33.83 -3.10
N THR A 36 -19.18 34.88 -3.82
CA THR A 36 -19.57 34.75 -5.23
C THR A 36 -18.35 34.60 -6.15
N TYR A 37 -18.48 33.91 -7.26
CA TYR A 37 -17.46 33.62 -8.26
C TYR A 37 -16.93 34.91 -8.86
N ARG A 38 -17.81 35.89 -9.14
CA ARG A 38 -17.39 37.20 -9.65
C ARG A 38 -16.49 37.94 -8.65
N ALA A 39 -16.87 37.98 -7.38
CA ALA A 39 -16.06 38.62 -6.34
C ALA A 39 -14.75 37.87 -6.12
N PHE A 40 -14.80 36.54 -6.12
CA PHE A 40 -13.63 35.71 -5.92
C PHE A 40 -12.65 35.79 -7.09
N LYS A 41 -13.16 35.85 -8.33
CA LYS A 41 -12.35 36.07 -9.53
C LYS A 41 -11.68 37.45 -9.49
N LYS A 42 -12.40 38.51 -9.12
CA LYS A 42 -11.80 39.85 -8.96
C LYS A 42 -10.67 39.85 -7.92
N ARG A 43 -10.81 39.06 -6.85
CA ARG A 43 -9.75 38.89 -5.86
C ARG A 43 -8.53 38.19 -6.45
N MET A 44 -8.73 37.13 -7.23
CA MET A 44 -7.65 36.38 -7.89
C MET A 44 -6.93 37.16 -9.00
N ASP A 45 -7.66 38.00 -9.73
CA ASP A 45 -7.11 38.80 -10.84
C ASP A 45 -6.27 39.97 -10.31
N ASN A 46 -6.48 40.40 -9.06
CA ASN A 46 -5.72 41.47 -8.44
C ASN A 46 -4.41 40.94 -7.83
N PRO A 47 -3.23 41.41 -8.28
CA PRO A 47 -1.93 40.93 -7.78
C PRO A 47 -1.66 41.25 -6.31
N ASP A 48 -2.33 42.26 -5.73
CA ASP A 48 -2.14 42.68 -4.34
C ASP A 48 -2.82 41.72 -3.35
N ASN A 49 -3.79 40.93 -3.82
CA ASN A 49 -4.49 39.99 -2.98
C ASN A 49 -3.72 38.69 -2.79
N THR A 50 -4.03 37.99 -1.71
CA THR A 50 -3.35 36.76 -1.36
C THR A 50 -3.74 35.61 -2.28
N GLU A 51 -4.97 35.59 -2.82
CA GLU A 51 -5.51 34.43 -3.53
C GLU A 51 -4.97 34.32 -4.97
N LYS A 52 -4.31 33.18 -5.27
CA LYS A 52 -3.71 32.92 -6.58
C LYS A 52 -4.46 31.84 -7.33
N GLN A 53 -4.92 32.19 -8.52
CA GLN A 53 -5.54 31.23 -9.43
C GLN A 53 -4.50 30.35 -10.11
N MET A 54 -4.77 29.04 -10.18
CA MET A 54 -3.89 28.07 -10.85
C MET A 54 -4.43 27.60 -12.19
N ARG A 55 -5.76 27.50 -12.31
CA ARG A 55 -6.42 27.08 -13.54
C ARG A 55 -7.71 27.86 -13.74
N ASN A 56 -7.89 28.41 -14.93
CA ASN A 56 -9.19 28.93 -15.38
C ASN A 56 -10.18 27.78 -15.59
N GLY A 57 -11.45 28.02 -15.28
CA GLY A 57 -12.51 27.08 -15.64
C GLY A 57 -12.61 27.01 -17.17
N SER A 58 -12.52 25.80 -17.72
CA SER A 58 -12.71 25.54 -19.15
C SER A 58 -13.69 24.38 -19.33
N TRP A 59 -14.06 24.09 -20.58
CA TRP A 59 -14.88 22.92 -20.91
C TRP A 59 -14.25 21.61 -20.43
N ALA A 60 -12.92 21.51 -20.45
CA ALA A 60 -12.16 20.34 -20.01
C ALA A 60 -11.99 20.23 -18.48
N GLY A 61 -12.36 21.24 -17.70
CA GLY A 61 -12.27 21.15 -16.24
C GLY A 61 -12.54 22.44 -15.47
N GLY A 62 -12.99 22.29 -14.21
CA GLY A 62 -13.33 23.41 -13.34
C GLY A 62 -12.15 24.29 -12.90
N ALA A 63 -12.44 25.50 -12.45
CA ALA A 63 -11.45 26.46 -11.94
C ALA A 63 -10.79 25.96 -10.64
N LEU A 64 -9.49 26.22 -10.50
CA LEU A 64 -8.66 25.79 -9.36
C LEU A 64 -7.90 26.97 -8.75
N VAL A 65 -7.86 27.01 -7.42
CA VAL A 65 -7.16 28.04 -6.63
C VAL A 65 -6.12 27.39 -5.74
N LEU A 66 -4.96 28.02 -5.59
CA LEU A 66 -3.90 27.53 -4.71
C LEU A 66 -4.32 27.60 -3.24
N TYR A 67 -4.34 26.48 -2.51
CA TYR A 67 -4.76 26.46 -1.10
C TYR A 67 -3.89 27.35 -0.21
N SER A 68 -2.57 27.35 -0.40
CA SER A 68 -1.66 28.14 0.42
C SER A 68 -1.89 29.65 0.29
N SER A 69 -2.51 30.07 -0.82
CA SER A 69 -2.83 31.45 -1.16
C SER A 69 -4.17 31.94 -0.56
N LEU A 70 -5.03 31.01 -0.13
CA LEU A 70 -6.33 31.37 0.46
C LEU A 70 -6.15 32.14 1.78
N SER A 71 -7.12 33.00 2.09
CA SER A 71 -7.22 33.67 3.39
C SER A 71 -7.30 32.64 4.53
N ARG A 72 -6.91 33.05 5.74
CA ARG A 72 -6.95 32.17 6.92
C ARG A 72 -8.37 31.67 7.21
N GLU A 73 -9.36 32.56 7.11
CA GLU A 73 -10.78 32.23 7.28
C GLU A 73 -11.24 31.13 6.32
N TYR A 74 -10.84 31.20 5.04
CA TYR A 74 -11.25 30.18 4.06
C TYR A 74 -10.54 28.85 4.29
N LYS A 75 -9.28 28.87 4.74
CA LYS A 75 -8.55 27.66 5.13
C LYS A 75 -9.19 26.99 6.34
N ASP A 76 -9.56 27.77 7.34
CA ASP A 76 -10.18 27.26 8.57
C ASP A 76 -11.56 26.67 8.25
N ALA A 77 -12.40 27.37 7.47
CA ALA A 77 -13.70 26.86 7.04
C ALA A 77 -13.59 25.55 6.21
N LEU A 78 -12.62 25.47 5.30
CA LEU A 78 -12.34 24.24 4.54
C LEU A 78 -11.87 23.10 5.45
N THR A 79 -11.03 23.41 6.43
CA THR A 79 -10.48 22.40 7.35
C THR A 79 -11.55 21.87 8.30
N THR A 80 -12.47 22.72 8.77
CA THR A 80 -13.59 22.32 9.62
C THR A 80 -14.58 21.44 8.87
N ALA A 81 -14.88 21.74 7.60
CA ALA A 81 -15.89 21.01 6.84
C ALA A 81 -15.37 19.74 6.15
N PHE A 82 -14.11 19.74 5.70
CA PHE A 82 -13.53 18.66 4.90
C PHE A 82 -12.26 18.05 5.49
N GLY A 83 -11.85 18.45 6.70
CA GLY A 83 -10.63 17.96 7.32
C GLY A 83 -9.35 18.55 6.72
N ASN A 84 -8.19 18.04 7.16
CA ASN A 84 -6.89 18.63 6.83
C ASN A 84 -6.44 18.27 5.39
N PRO A 85 -6.29 19.25 4.48
CA PRO A 85 -6.02 19.00 3.06
C PRO A 85 -4.75 18.20 2.78
N LYS A 86 -3.72 18.33 3.62
CA LYS A 86 -2.44 17.63 3.42
C LYS A 86 -2.56 16.12 3.58
N GLU A 87 -3.53 15.66 4.36
CA GLU A 87 -3.77 14.24 4.62
C GLU A 87 -4.70 13.63 3.56
N GLU A 88 -5.72 14.33 3.12
CA GLU A 88 -6.62 13.85 2.04
C GLU A 88 -5.92 13.70 0.68
N ILE A 89 -4.98 14.57 0.35
CA ILE A 89 -4.33 14.57 -0.97
C ILE A 89 -3.31 13.46 -1.14
N LYS A 90 -2.57 13.14 -0.07
CA LYS A 90 -1.67 11.97 -0.10
C LYS A 90 -2.46 10.68 -0.21
N LYS A 91 -3.68 10.65 0.35
CA LYS A 91 -4.62 9.55 0.17
C LYS A 91 -5.07 9.45 -1.29
N SER A 92 -5.40 10.57 -1.97
CA SER A 92 -5.85 10.56 -3.38
C SER A 92 -4.83 9.91 -4.33
N TRP A 93 -3.56 10.33 -4.40
CA TRP A 93 -2.70 9.79 -5.47
C TRP A 93 -2.38 8.30 -5.31
N PHE A 94 -2.25 7.80 -4.08
CA PHE A 94 -2.06 6.37 -3.82
C PHE A 94 -3.36 5.59 -4.07
N ALA A 95 -4.50 6.09 -3.58
CA ALA A 95 -5.81 5.46 -3.77
C ALA A 95 -6.24 5.45 -5.25
N ASP A 96 -5.95 6.51 -6.00
CA ASP A 96 -6.27 6.62 -7.44
C ASP A 96 -5.54 5.55 -8.28
N HIS A 97 -4.35 5.13 -7.84
CA HIS A 97 -3.57 4.07 -8.50
C HIS A 97 -3.79 2.70 -7.86
N TYR A 98 -4.59 2.61 -6.80
CA TYR A 98 -4.87 1.36 -6.14
C TYR A 98 -5.82 0.51 -6.99
N VAL A 99 -5.39 -0.71 -7.30
CA VAL A 99 -6.19 -1.70 -8.02
C VAL A 99 -6.12 -3.01 -7.25
N ALA A 100 -7.28 -3.55 -6.89
CA ALA A 100 -7.38 -4.86 -6.25
C ALA A 100 -6.96 -5.96 -7.22
N ASP A 101 -6.02 -6.80 -6.79
CA ASP A 101 -5.47 -7.89 -7.59
C ASP A 101 -6.35 -9.14 -7.46
N ARG A 102 -7.22 -9.37 -8.46
CA ARG A 102 -8.09 -10.55 -8.51
C ARG A 102 -7.30 -11.85 -8.69
N GLU A 103 -6.18 -11.82 -9.42
CA GLU A 103 -5.34 -13.01 -9.60
C GLU A 103 -4.68 -13.44 -8.29
N ALA A 104 -4.32 -12.46 -7.45
CA ALA A 104 -3.83 -12.74 -6.10
C ALA A 104 -4.91 -13.43 -5.25
N PHE A 105 -6.15 -12.96 -5.31
CA PHE A 105 -7.27 -13.58 -4.60
C PHE A 105 -7.47 -15.04 -5.02
N ASP A 106 -7.57 -15.29 -6.33
CA ASP A 106 -7.76 -16.64 -6.87
C ASP A 106 -6.60 -17.56 -6.48
N PHE A 107 -5.37 -17.04 -6.45
CA PHE A 107 -4.20 -17.78 -6.00
C PHE A 107 -4.27 -18.16 -4.51
N TYR A 108 -4.62 -17.21 -3.63
CA TYR A 108 -4.67 -17.48 -2.19
C TYR A 108 -5.84 -18.39 -1.80
N VAL A 109 -6.99 -18.28 -2.47
CA VAL A 109 -8.12 -19.22 -2.30
C VAL A 109 -7.74 -20.63 -2.74
N ALA A 110 -7.01 -20.76 -3.85
CA ALA A 110 -6.54 -22.05 -4.35
C ALA A 110 -5.35 -22.61 -3.56
N HIS A 111 -4.64 -21.78 -2.80
CA HIS A 111 -3.43 -22.18 -2.10
C HIS A 111 -3.73 -23.24 -1.04
N ARG A 112 -2.86 -24.25 -0.99
CA ARG A 112 -2.88 -25.33 -0.01
C ARG A 112 -1.49 -25.44 0.62
N TYR A 113 -1.45 -25.77 1.90
CA TYR A 113 -0.22 -25.99 2.64
C TYR A 113 -0.34 -27.20 3.58
N GLY A 114 0.79 -27.70 4.07
CA GLY A 114 0.89 -28.96 4.82
C GLY A 114 1.50 -30.08 3.99
N ALA A 115 1.94 -31.17 4.64
CA ALA A 115 2.68 -32.27 4.02
C ALA A 115 1.94 -32.90 2.82
N ASN A 116 0.61 -32.95 2.86
CA ASN A 116 -0.25 -33.48 1.79
C ASN A 116 -1.24 -32.44 1.22
N ASN A 117 -0.95 -31.13 1.31
CA ASN A 117 -1.89 -30.07 0.88
C ASN A 117 -3.26 -30.07 1.60
N GLU A 118 -3.30 -30.56 2.85
CA GLU A 118 -4.53 -30.73 3.62
C GLU A 118 -5.12 -29.40 4.13
N HIS A 119 -4.27 -28.42 4.41
CA HIS A 119 -4.73 -27.17 5.02
C HIS A 119 -4.98 -26.09 3.96
N LYS A 120 -6.15 -25.44 4.09
CA LYS A 120 -6.51 -24.25 3.34
C LYS A 120 -6.19 -23.01 4.17
N LEU A 121 -5.88 -21.90 3.48
CA LEU A 121 -5.83 -20.61 4.14
C LEU A 121 -7.23 -20.23 4.60
N ASP A 122 -7.31 -19.68 5.81
CA ASP A 122 -8.53 -19.06 6.31
C ASP A 122 -8.90 -17.84 5.46
N LEU A 123 -10.19 -17.54 5.33
CA LEU A 123 -10.68 -16.48 4.46
C LEU A 123 -10.13 -15.11 4.88
N GLU A 124 -10.03 -14.86 6.18
CA GLU A 124 -9.43 -13.62 6.70
C GLU A 124 -7.98 -13.44 6.23
N LYS A 125 -7.19 -14.52 6.22
CA LYS A 125 -5.79 -14.48 5.73
C LYS A 125 -5.71 -14.34 4.22
N VAL A 126 -6.65 -14.93 3.49
CA VAL A 126 -6.76 -14.76 2.03
C VAL A 126 -6.98 -13.30 1.69
N GLU A 127 -7.93 -12.64 2.36
CA GLU A 127 -8.20 -11.21 2.18
C GLU A 127 -6.97 -10.37 2.54
N GLU A 128 -6.38 -10.62 3.71
CA GLU A 128 -5.17 -9.90 4.17
C GLU A 128 -4.02 -10.00 3.15
N TYR A 129 -3.73 -11.19 2.63
CA TYR A 129 -2.68 -11.40 1.65
C TYR A 129 -3.02 -10.79 0.28
N THR A 130 -4.27 -10.83 -0.13
CA THR A 130 -4.74 -10.19 -1.37
C THR A 130 -4.56 -8.68 -1.30
N TYR A 131 -4.95 -8.07 -0.18
CA TYR A 131 -4.75 -6.64 0.05
C TYR A 131 -3.27 -6.27 0.11
N ASN A 132 -2.47 -7.04 0.83
CA ASN A 132 -1.02 -6.83 0.88
C ASN A 132 -0.37 -6.91 -0.52
N ALA A 133 -0.77 -7.88 -1.36
CA ALA A 133 -0.27 -8.01 -2.73
C ALA A 133 -0.68 -6.81 -3.58
N SER A 134 -1.94 -6.39 -3.49
CA SER A 134 -2.48 -5.24 -4.20
C SER A 134 -1.72 -3.95 -3.83
N VAL A 135 -1.50 -3.71 -2.53
CA VAL A 135 -0.74 -2.55 -2.05
C VAL A 135 0.75 -2.62 -2.46
N LEU A 136 1.36 -3.81 -2.51
CA LEU A 136 2.75 -3.94 -2.98
C LEU A 136 2.89 -3.69 -4.48
N ASN A 137 1.92 -4.12 -5.29
CA ASN A 137 1.86 -3.82 -6.72
C ASN A 137 1.83 -2.29 -6.96
N THR A 138 1.00 -1.58 -6.20
CA THR A 138 0.85 -0.11 -6.34
C THR A 138 2.10 0.62 -5.88
N VAL A 139 2.74 0.17 -4.78
CA VAL A 139 4.03 0.72 -4.32
C VAL A 139 5.11 0.59 -5.39
N ILE A 140 5.20 -0.55 -6.09
CA ILE A 140 6.16 -0.76 -7.17
C ILE A 140 5.88 0.18 -8.34
N HIS A 141 4.63 0.31 -8.74
CA HIS A 141 4.21 1.22 -9.80
C HIS A 141 4.59 2.67 -9.45
N MET A 142 4.20 3.16 -8.27
CA MET A 142 4.50 4.52 -7.82
C MET A 142 5.99 4.79 -7.67
N LYS A 143 6.78 3.79 -7.25
CA LYS A 143 8.24 3.90 -7.18
C LYS A 143 8.83 4.17 -8.56
N ASN A 144 8.37 3.49 -9.60
CA ASN A 144 8.85 3.70 -10.97
C ASN A 144 8.49 5.10 -11.47
N HIS A 145 7.23 5.53 -11.30
CA HIS A 145 6.79 6.90 -11.62
C HIS A 145 7.62 7.97 -10.93
N ARG A 146 7.88 7.81 -9.62
CA ARG A 146 8.70 8.77 -8.85
C ARG A 146 10.15 8.79 -9.32
N LYS A 147 10.69 7.64 -9.72
CA LYS A 147 12.05 7.55 -10.27
C LYS A 147 12.16 8.25 -11.62
N GLU A 148 11.18 8.04 -12.50
CA GLU A 148 11.11 8.71 -13.81
C GLU A 148 10.94 10.22 -13.66
N TYR A 149 10.04 10.64 -12.78
CA TYR A 149 9.82 12.05 -12.47
C TYR A 149 11.07 12.73 -11.89
N ALA A 150 11.78 12.08 -10.96
CA ALA A 150 13.03 12.59 -10.43
C ALA A 150 14.12 12.74 -11.51
N ARG A 151 14.22 11.78 -12.44
CA ARG A 151 15.13 11.85 -13.58
C ARG A 151 14.78 13.01 -14.52
N ALA A 152 13.50 13.19 -14.83
CA ALA A 152 13.03 14.28 -15.69
C ALA A 152 13.34 15.67 -15.13
N LEU A 153 13.37 15.81 -13.79
CA LEU A 153 13.66 17.06 -13.10
C LEU A 153 15.14 17.24 -12.73
N GLY A 154 16.02 16.29 -13.05
CA GLY A 154 17.44 16.36 -12.71
C GLY A 154 17.76 16.17 -11.22
N PHE A 155 16.81 15.67 -10.43
CA PHE A 155 17.05 15.38 -9.00
C PHE A 155 17.78 14.05 -8.82
N THR A 156 18.96 14.08 -8.20
CA THR A 156 19.82 12.89 -7.98
C THR A 156 19.62 12.20 -6.63
N LYS A 157 19.09 12.89 -5.61
CA LYS A 157 18.99 12.36 -4.23
C LYS A 157 17.61 12.61 -3.60
N LEU A 158 16.59 11.90 -4.08
CA LEU A 158 15.27 11.91 -3.45
C LEU A 158 15.04 10.61 -2.68
N ASP A 159 14.67 10.71 -1.40
CA ASP A 159 14.32 9.54 -0.57
C ASP A 159 12.90 9.05 -0.91
N ILE A 160 12.81 8.31 -2.02
CA ILE A 160 11.56 7.79 -2.58
C ILE A 160 10.88 6.84 -1.57
N TRP A 161 11.66 6.07 -0.81
CA TRP A 161 11.14 5.08 0.13
C TRP A 161 10.47 5.72 1.35
N LYS A 162 11.05 6.80 1.89
CA LYS A 162 10.40 7.56 2.96
C LYS A 162 9.06 8.13 2.51
N SER A 163 9.00 8.65 1.28
CA SER A 163 7.75 9.14 0.70
C SER A 163 6.71 8.02 0.55
N LEU A 164 7.09 6.87 -0.03
CA LEU A 164 6.19 5.73 -0.21
C LEU A 164 5.70 5.15 1.12
N SER A 165 6.57 5.07 2.13
CA SER A 165 6.18 4.59 3.46
C SER A 165 5.13 5.48 4.10
N ASN A 166 5.24 6.80 3.94
CA ASN A 166 4.23 7.73 4.44
C ASN A 166 2.89 7.57 3.71
N ASP A 167 2.91 7.30 2.40
CA ASP A 167 1.69 7.11 1.62
C ASP A 167 0.97 5.81 2.01
N VAL A 168 1.71 4.70 2.12
CA VAL A 168 1.17 3.40 2.58
C VAL A 168 0.58 3.52 3.99
N ASN A 169 1.30 4.17 4.92
CA ASN A 169 0.80 4.38 6.28
C ASN A 169 -0.44 5.29 6.35
N ALA A 170 -0.59 6.21 5.38
CA ALA A 170 -1.76 7.07 5.29
C ALA A 170 -2.97 6.38 4.62
N PHE A 171 -2.73 5.31 3.85
CA PHE A 171 -3.76 4.55 3.14
C PHE A 171 -4.48 3.59 4.10
N ARG A 172 -5.59 4.04 4.67
CA ARG A 172 -6.41 3.26 5.63
C ARG A 172 -7.69 2.69 5.03
N GLU A 173 -7.91 2.84 3.72
CA GLU A 173 -9.11 2.34 3.04
C GLU A 173 -9.16 0.80 3.02
N VAL A 174 -7.99 0.16 3.05
CA VAL A 174 -7.86 -1.29 2.99
C VAL A 174 -7.03 -1.79 4.18
N PRO A 175 -7.52 -2.80 4.93
CA PRO A 175 -6.77 -3.40 6.02
C PRO A 175 -5.57 -4.16 5.47
N HIS A 176 -4.36 -3.70 5.79
CA HIS A 176 -3.11 -4.30 5.32
C HIS A 176 -2.09 -4.41 6.45
N THR A 177 -1.20 -5.39 6.37
CA THR A 177 -0.20 -5.75 7.41
C THR A 177 1.22 -5.50 6.91
N LEU A 178 1.41 -4.38 6.21
CA LEU A 178 2.73 -3.96 5.75
C LEU A 178 3.48 -3.24 6.88
N PRO A 179 4.82 -3.35 6.92
CA PRO A 179 5.61 -2.67 7.95
C PRO A 179 5.51 -1.15 7.83
N ASN A 180 5.25 -0.49 8.95
CA ASN A 180 5.17 0.98 9.01
C ASN A 180 6.52 1.67 8.79
N SER A 181 7.63 0.92 8.94
CA SER A 181 9.00 1.43 8.76
C SER A 181 9.42 1.39 7.30
N LYS A 182 10.09 2.45 6.84
CA LYS A 182 10.64 2.59 5.49
C LYS A 182 11.50 1.38 5.07
N ASP A 183 12.33 0.86 5.97
CA ASP A 183 13.29 -0.20 5.66
C ASP A 183 12.59 -1.57 5.61
N GLY A 184 11.57 -1.76 6.45
CA GLY A 184 10.69 -2.92 6.41
C GLY A 184 9.88 -2.98 5.12
N LEU A 185 9.27 -1.86 4.72
CA LEU A 185 8.55 -1.74 3.45
C LEU A 185 9.50 -1.97 2.26
N ARG A 186 10.68 -1.34 2.28
CA ARG A 186 11.70 -1.53 1.24
C ARG A 186 12.09 -2.99 1.09
N ARG A 187 12.33 -3.71 2.19
CA ARG A 187 12.70 -5.13 2.17
C ARG A 187 11.57 -5.98 1.58
N LYS A 188 10.33 -5.84 2.07
CA LYS A 188 9.18 -6.58 1.53
C LYS A 188 8.94 -6.27 0.05
N ALA A 189 8.88 -4.99 -0.33
CA ALA A 189 8.64 -4.58 -1.71
C ALA A 189 9.77 -5.00 -2.66
N SER A 190 11.02 -5.00 -2.21
CA SER A 190 12.16 -5.46 -3.03
C SER A 190 12.14 -6.97 -3.22
N ASN A 191 11.81 -7.74 -2.17
CA ASN A 191 11.67 -9.20 -2.27
C ASN A 191 10.51 -9.57 -3.19
N TYR A 192 9.36 -8.91 -3.03
CA TYR A 192 8.20 -9.10 -3.89
C TYR A 192 8.52 -8.73 -5.35
N ALA A 193 9.17 -7.60 -5.61
CA ALA A 193 9.59 -7.20 -6.95
C ALA A 193 10.55 -8.21 -7.60
N LYS A 194 11.50 -8.77 -6.83
CA LYS A 194 12.39 -9.84 -7.33
C LYS A 194 11.61 -11.10 -7.69
N ALA A 195 10.64 -11.49 -6.87
CA ALA A 195 9.81 -12.66 -7.14
C ALA A 195 8.86 -12.44 -8.33
N LEU A 196 8.37 -11.20 -8.52
CA LEU A 196 7.55 -10.80 -9.66
C LEU A 196 8.29 -10.93 -11.00
N ASN A 197 9.60 -10.69 -11.02
CA ASN A 197 10.44 -10.92 -12.21
C ASN A 197 10.53 -12.40 -12.61
N VAL A 198 10.28 -13.33 -11.68
CA VAL A 198 10.25 -14.77 -11.97
C VAL A 198 8.84 -15.16 -12.44
N SER A 199 7.83 -14.90 -11.61
CA SER A 199 6.41 -15.08 -11.98
C SER A 199 5.50 -14.39 -10.96
N LYS A 200 4.26 -14.07 -11.36
CA LYS A 200 3.23 -13.57 -10.45
C LYS A 200 2.97 -14.53 -9.27
N LYS A 201 2.91 -15.83 -9.54
CA LYS A 201 2.71 -16.86 -8.50
C LYS A 201 3.85 -16.88 -7.47
N ALA A 202 5.10 -16.71 -7.92
CA ALA A 202 6.24 -16.61 -7.01
C ALA A 202 6.15 -15.36 -6.13
N ALA A 203 5.70 -14.23 -6.69
CA ALA A 203 5.46 -13.01 -5.94
C ALA A 203 4.39 -13.21 -4.85
N TYR A 204 3.26 -13.83 -5.19
CA TYR A 204 2.20 -14.13 -4.21
C TYR A 204 2.68 -15.08 -3.12
N LYS A 205 3.48 -16.09 -3.46
CA LYS A 205 4.08 -17.01 -2.49
C LYS A 205 5.02 -16.29 -1.51
N SER A 206 5.73 -15.24 -1.96
CA SER A 206 6.66 -14.47 -1.11
C SER A 206 5.99 -13.68 0.02
N ILE A 207 4.67 -13.45 -0.06
CA ILE A 207 3.88 -12.75 0.97
C ILE A 207 3.44 -13.72 2.07
N ILE A 208 3.25 -15.00 1.73
CA ILE A 208 2.78 -16.02 2.67
C ILE A 208 3.80 -16.15 3.80
N SER A 209 3.32 -16.13 5.03
CA SER A 209 4.18 -16.27 6.20
C SER A 209 4.91 -17.60 6.16
N GLY A 210 6.24 -17.57 6.31
CA GLY A 210 7.06 -18.78 6.40
C GLY A 210 6.65 -19.71 7.54
N LYS A 211 5.97 -19.18 8.59
CA LYS A 211 5.39 -20.00 9.67
C LYS A 211 4.34 -20.99 9.15
N LEU A 212 3.61 -20.65 8.10
CA LEU A 212 2.61 -21.54 7.48
C LEU A 212 3.25 -22.58 6.54
N GLN A 213 4.46 -22.30 6.06
CA GLN A 213 5.22 -23.19 5.17
C GLN A 213 6.37 -23.91 5.91
N ASN A 214 6.31 -23.98 7.24
CA ASN A 214 7.41 -24.54 8.01
C ASN A 214 7.38 -26.06 7.95
N THR A 215 8.23 -26.64 7.10
CA THR A 215 8.42 -28.10 7.00
C THR A 215 9.12 -28.68 8.23
N ASN A 216 9.80 -27.83 9.02
CA ASN A 216 10.56 -28.26 10.21
C ASN A 216 9.67 -28.83 11.32
N ALA A 217 8.36 -28.57 11.30
CA ALA A 217 7.39 -29.15 12.23
C ALA A 217 6.61 -30.32 11.59
N LYS A 218 7.17 -30.98 10.56
CA LYS A 218 6.62 -32.22 10.00
C LYS A 218 6.58 -33.25 11.13
N LYS A 219 5.37 -33.65 11.54
CA LYS A 219 5.20 -34.72 12.52
C LYS A 219 5.79 -36.00 11.94
N VAL A 220 6.45 -36.78 12.79
CA VAL A 220 6.84 -38.15 12.47
C VAL A 220 5.54 -38.95 12.39
N VAL A 221 5.09 -39.27 11.18
CA VAL A 221 3.85 -40.03 10.96
C VAL A 221 4.17 -41.44 10.49
N ASP A 222 5.35 -41.64 9.88
CA ASP A 222 5.69 -42.90 9.25
C ASP A 222 6.26 -43.91 10.26
N GLN A 223 5.87 -45.17 10.09
CA GLN A 223 6.23 -46.27 10.99
C GLN A 223 7.74 -46.54 10.96
N GLU A 224 8.37 -46.34 9.79
CA GLU A 224 9.81 -46.46 9.61
C GLU A 224 10.57 -45.36 10.36
N GLN A 225 10.07 -44.12 10.32
CA GLN A 225 10.69 -43.00 11.04
C GLN A 225 10.56 -43.16 12.56
N MET A 226 9.44 -43.71 13.06
CA MET A 226 9.29 -44.04 14.48
C MET A 226 10.22 -45.18 14.92
N ALA A 227 10.35 -46.24 14.13
CA ALA A 227 11.26 -47.34 14.44
C ALA A 227 12.73 -46.89 14.51
N LEU A 228 13.13 -45.97 13.63
CA LEU A 228 14.48 -45.40 13.60
C LEU A 228 14.75 -44.50 14.83
N LEU A 229 13.76 -43.73 15.26
CA LEU A 229 13.82 -42.96 16.51
C LEU A 229 13.91 -43.87 17.74
N ASP A 230 13.11 -44.94 17.80
CA ASP A 230 13.15 -45.90 18.89
C ASP A 230 14.51 -46.59 19.00
N GLU A 231 15.16 -46.93 17.87
CA GLU A 231 16.51 -47.49 17.86
C GLU A 231 17.57 -46.49 18.38
N LEU A 232 17.49 -45.23 17.93
CA LEU A 232 18.42 -44.18 18.34
C LEU A 232 18.28 -43.82 19.82
N ILE A 233 17.05 -43.75 20.33
CA ILE A 233 16.77 -43.49 21.74
C ILE A 233 17.13 -44.70 22.61
N SER A 234 16.95 -45.93 22.12
CA SER A 234 17.41 -47.14 22.81
C SER A 234 18.94 -47.15 23.04
N LYS A 235 19.70 -46.50 22.15
CA LYS A 235 21.16 -46.33 22.25
C LYS A 235 21.60 -45.06 23.02
N HIS A 236 20.71 -44.48 23.84
CA HIS A 236 20.95 -43.23 24.59
C HIS A 236 22.19 -43.22 25.50
N THR A 237 22.76 -44.37 25.83
CA THR A 237 24.00 -44.45 26.65
C THR A 237 25.25 -44.06 25.85
N ASN A 238 25.18 -44.11 24.52
CA ASN A 238 26.34 -43.94 23.63
C ASN A 238 26.23 -42.70 22.72
N LEU A 239 25.04 -42.12 22.59
CA LEU A 239 24.74 -41.03 21.66
C LEU A 239 24.15 -39.85 22.41
N ASP A 240 24.77 -38.68 22.26
CA ASP A 240 24.26 -37.42 22.80
C ASP A 240 22.99 -36.98 22.04
N ASN A 241 22.10 -36.25 22.71
CA ASN A 241 20.81 -35.80 22.18
C ASN A 241 20.98 -34.94 20.91
N GLU A 242 22.03 -34.12 20.85
CA GLU A 242 22.35 -33.34 19.65
C GLU A 242 22.76 -34.24 18.48
N LEU A 243 23.52 -35.30 18.76
CA LEU A 243 23.96 -36.27 17.75
C LEU A 243 22.77 -37.08 17.21
N ILE A 244 21.87 -37.51 18.10
CA ILE A 244 20.63 -38.22 17.73
C ILE A 244 19.78 -37.34 16.81
N SER A 245 19.61 -36.06 17.16
CA SER A 245 18.86 -35.11 16.32
C SER A 245 19.49 -34.92 14.94
N THR A 246 20.83 -34.88 14.89
CA THR A 246 21.60 -34.70 13.65
C THR A 246 21.46 -35.93 12.75
N ILE A 247 21.67 -37.12 13.31
CA ILE A 247 21.54 -38.40 12.59
C ILE A 247 20.12 -38.56 12.04
N TYR A 248 19.11 -38.30 12.88
CA TYR A 248 17.72 -38.36 12.45
C TYR A 248 17.43 -37.42 11.28
N ASN A 249 17.88 -36.16 11.36
CA ASN A 249 17.68 -35.19 10.28
C ASN A 249 18.40 -35.62 8.99
N THR A 250 19.62 -36.15 9.09
CA THR A 250 20.36 -36.64 7.91
C THR A 250 19.66 -37.82 7.23
N VAL A 251 19.12 -38.76 8.01
CA VAL A 251 18.40 -39.91 7.45
C VAL A 251 17.05 -39.46 6.87
N ALA A 252 16.33 -38.57 7.55
CA ALA A 252 15.09 -38.00 7.06
C ALA A 252 15.28 -37.21 5.74
N GLU A 253 16.42 -36.55 5.53
CA GLU A 253 16.76 -35.93 4.25
C GLU A 253 16.97 -36.96 3.14
N THR A 254 17.55 -38.12 3.45
CA THR A 254 17.77 -39.19 2.46
C THR A 254 16.51 -40.01 2.10
N MET A 255 15.49 -39.98 2.97
CA MET A 255 14.23 -40.72 2.78
C MET A 255 13.09 -39.89 2.14
N ASN A 256 13.28 -38.57 1.93
CA ASN A 256 12.35 -37.73 1.16
C ASN A 256 12.75 -37.64 -0.31
#